data_AF-A0A3D1CI01-F1
#
_entry.id   AF-A0A3D1CI01-F1
#
_cell.length_a   1.000
_cell.length_b   1.000
_cell.length_c   1.000
_cell.angle_alpha   90.00
_cell.angle_beta   90.00
_cell.angle_gamma   90.00
#
_symmetry.space_group_name_H-M   'P 1'
#
loop_
_entity.id
_entity.type
_entity.pdbx_description
1 polymer ?
#
loop_
_entity_poly.entity_id
_entity_poly.type
_entity_poly.pdbx_seq_one_letter_code
_entity_poly.pdbx_strand_id
1 'polypeptide(L)' 'MSDLPNCPKCDSEYVYQDDHILICPECSYEWSADTATDKVETSDEILDANGNVLQDGDSVTVIKDLKVKGSSLVVKVG' A
#
# COMPACT_ATOMS: atom_id res chain seq x y z
N MET A 1 -29.64 8.16 -11.13
CA MET A 1 -28.33 8.47 -11.74
C MET A 1 -27.32 7.79 -10.86
N SER A 2 -26.67 6.75 -11.37
CA SER A 2 -25.67 6.01 -10.59
C SER A 2 -24.38 6.83 -10.63
N ASP A 3 -24.05 7.50 -9.52
CA ASP A 3 -22.78 8.19 -9.30
C ASP A 3 -21.64 7.16 -9.22
N LEU A 4 -21.20 6.69 -10.39
CA LEU A 4 -20.03 5.84 -10.54
C LEU A 4 -18.79 6.74 -10.63
N PRO A 5 -17.66 6.38 -9.99
CA PRO A 5 -16.47 7.20 -10.02
C PRO A 5 -15.87 7.28 -11.44
N ASN A 6 -15.28 8.42 -11.78
CA ASN A 6 -14.52 8.59 -13.01
C ASN A 6 -13.40 7.55 -13.11
N CYS A 7 -13.02 7.18 -14.33
CA CYS A 7 -11.94 6.24 -14.56
C CYS A 7 -10.59 6.82 -14.09
N PRO A 8 -9.82 6.13 -13.22
CA PRO A 8 -8.56 6.67 -12.68
C PRO A 8 -7.42 6.78 -13.72
N LYS A 9 -7.59 6.19 -14.91
CA LYS A 9 -6.57 6.19 -15.98
C LYS A 9 -6.77 7.28 -17.02
N CYS A 10 -8.02 7.65 -17.30
CA CYS A 10 -8.37 8.59 -18.37
C CYS A 10 -9.35 9.69 -17.93
N ASP A 11 -9.76 9.71 -16.67
CA ASP A 11 -10.72 10.67 -16.07
C ASP A 11 -12.12 10.67 -16.70
N SER A 12 -12.41 9.70 -17.57
CA SER A 12 -13.69 9.60 -18.27
C SER A 12 -14.84 9.31 -17.32
N GLU A 13 -15.96 10.01 -17.51
CA GLU A 13 -17.22 9.83 -16.77
C GLU A 13 -18.01 8.59 -17.21
N TYR A 14 -17.63 7.98 -18.34
CA TYR A 14 -18.34 6.85 -18.93
C TYR A 14 -17.86 5.51 -18.35
N VAL A 15 -18.01 5.33 -17.04
CA VAL A 15 -17.70 4.06 -16.38
C VAL A 15 -19.00 3.26 -16.21
N TYR A 16 -18.96 1.98 -16.56
CA TYR A 16 -20.06 1.07 -16.26
C TYR A 16 -19.59 -0.04 -15.32
N GLN A 17 -20.50 -0.50 -14.47
CA GLN A 17 -20.25 -1.61 -13.57
C GLN A 17 -20.85 -2.89 -14.17
N ASP A 18 -20.05 -3.93 -14.30
CA ASP A 18 -20.48 -5.29 -14.59
C ASP A 18 -20.21 -6.14 -13.36
N ASP A 19 -21.28 -6.50 -12.64
CA ASP A 19 -21.24 -7.19 -11.35
C ASP A 19 -20.44 -6.41 -10.29
N HIS A 20 -19.23 -6.86 -9.93
CA HIS A 20 -18.32 -6.19 -8.99
C HIS A 20 -17.16 -5.42 -9.65
N ILE A 21 -17.13 -5.36 -10.99
CA ILE A 21 -16.04 -4.78 -11.77
C ILE A 21 -16.53 -3.51 -12.46
N LEU A 22 -15.77 -2.42 -12.30
CA LEU A 22 -15.91 -1.17 -13.02
C LEU A 22 -15.05 -1.22 -14.28
N ILE A 23 -15.66 -0.88 -15.42
CA ILE A 23 -15.03 -0.99 -16.73
C ILE A 23 -15.15 0.36 -17.44
N CYS A 24 -14.02 0.83 -17.97
CA CYS A 24 -13.96 2.02 -18.81
C CYS A 24 -13.87 1.62 -20.30
N PRO A 25 -14.84 2.01 -21.15
CA PRO A 25 -14.86 1.69 -22.57
C PRO A 25 -13.84 2.52 -23.38
N GLU A 26 -13.34 3.63 -22.86
CA GLU A 26 -12.37 4.48 -23.58
C GLU A 26 -10.93 3.98 -23.48
N CYS A 27 -10.55 3.40 -22.34
CA CYS A 27 -9.18 2.97 -22.09
C CYS A 27 -9.03 1.47 -21.79
N SER A 28 -10.15 0.73 -21.83
CA SER A 28 -10.23 -0.70 -21.50
C SER A 28 -9.60 -1.02 -20.14
N TYR A 29 -9.73 -0.09 -19.19
CA TYR A 29 -9.27 -0.31 -17.82
C TYR A 29 -10.41 -0.91 -17.00
N GLU A 30 -10.09 -1.98 -16.30
CA GLU A 30 -11.01 -2.78 -15.50
C GLU A 30 -10.49 -2.79 -14.06
N TRP A 31 -11.32 -2.38 -13.10
CA TRP A 31 -10.96 -2.35 -11.69
C TRP A 31 -12.16 -2.69 -10.82
N SER A 32 -11.97 -3.29 -9.65
CA SER A 32 -13.10 -3.66 -8.80
C SER A 32 -13.63 -2.44 -8.05
N ALA A 33 -14.95 -2.31 -7.90
CA ALA A 33 -15.53 -1.27 -7.04
C ALA A 33 -15.04 -1.40 -5.58
N ASP A 34 -14.73 -2.63 -5.16
CA ASP A 34 -14.18 -2.95 -3.85
C ASP A 34 -12.74 -2.43 -3.66
N THR A 35 -11.94 -2.35 -4.72
CA THR A 35 -10.58 -1.79 -4.64
C THR A 35 -10.54 -0.28 -4.41
N ALA A 36 -11.66 0.43 -4.60
CA ALA A 36 -11.76 1.84 -4.19
C ALA A 36 -11.81 2.00 -2.65
N THR A 37 -12.20 0.95 -1.92
CA THR A 37 -12.13 0.87 -0.46
C THR A 37 -11.05 -0.11 0.04
N ASP A 38 -10.26 -0.69 -0.86
CA ASP A 38 -9.02 -1.41 -0.51
C ASP A 38 -7.81 -0.53 -0.85
N LYS A 39 -7.91 0.72 -0.41
CA LYS A 39 -6.78 1.40 0.21
C LYS A 39 -6.63 0.89 1.66
N VAL A 40 -6.71 -0.43 1.86
CA VAL A 40 -6.01 -1.06 2.98
C VAL A 40 -4.57 -1.00 2.54
N GLU A 41 -3.91 0.11 2.82
CA GLU A 41 -2.91 0.07 3.87
C GLU A 41 -1.97 -1.12 3.63
N THR A 42 -1.40 -1.22 2.42
CA THR A 42 0.05 -1.40 2.30
C THR A 42 0.74 -0.09 2.72
N SER A 43 0.29 0.50 3.83
CA SER A 43 1.23 0.98 4.80
C SER A 43 2.10 -0.25 5.04
N ASP A 44 3.31 -0.23 4.52
CA ASP A 44 4.37 -1.13 4.95
C ASP A 44 4.43 -0.92 6.47
N GLU A 45 3.57 -1.61 7.22
CA GLU A 45 3.49 -1.46 8.66
C GLU A 45 4.82 -2.00 9.15
N ILE A 46 5.72 -1.09 9.49
CA ILE A 46 7.04 -1.44 9.95
C ILE A 46 6.85 -1.99 11.36
N LEU A 47 6.76 -3.30 11.48
CA LEU A 47 6.58 -3.98 12.74
C LEU A 47 7.93 -4.19 13.42
N ASP A 48 7.98 -3.99 14.74
CA ASP A 48 9.12 -4.41 15.54
C ASP A 48 9.13 -5.95 15.76
N ALA A 49 10.19 -6.47 16.36
CA ALA A 49 10.32 -7.90 16.65
C ALA A 49 9.22 -8.46 17.60
N ASN A 50 8.53 -7.60 18.35
CA ASN A 50 7.41 -7.93 19.22
C ASN A 50 6.04 -7.69 18.56
N GLY A 51 6.00 -7.22 17.31
CA GLY A 51 4.76 -7.00 16.56
C GLY A 51 4.06 -5.66 16.84
N ASN A 52 4.76 -4.66 17.38
CA ASN A 52 4.24 -3.31 17.49
C ASN A 52 4.49 -2.53 16.20
N VAL A 53 3.50 -1.73 15.77
CA VAL A 53 3.60 -0.87 14.59
C VAL A 53 4.47 0.35 14.91
N LEU A 54 5.53 0.56 14.15
CA LEU A 54 6.44 1.69 14.27
C LEU A 54 6.00 2.84 13.37
N GLN A 55 6.22 4.08 13.85
CA GLN A 55 5.93 5.30 13.13
C GLN A 55 7.20 6.16 12.98
N ASP A 56 7.17 7.08 12.01
CA ASP A 56 8.27 8.02 11.82
C ASP A 56 8.49 8.88 13.08
N GLY A 57 9.74 8.95 13.53
CA GLY A 57 10.13 9.65 14.76
C GLY A 57 10.21 8.76 16.01
N ASP A 58 9.87 7.47 15.92
CA ASP A 58 10.04 6.53 17.02
C ASP A 58 11.52 6.10 17.20
N SER A 59 11.91 5.75 18.43
CA SER A 59 13.27 5.31 18.75
C SER A 59 13.32 3.79 18.88
N VAL A 60 14.02 3.13 17.96
CA VAL A 60 14.16 1.66 17.93
C VAL A 60 15.50 1.19 18.47
N THR A 61 15.49 0.07 19.18
CA THR A 61 16.68 -0.63 19.70
C THR A 61 16.84 -1.95 18.97
N VAL A 62 18.08 -2.31 18.60
CA VAL A 62 18.35 -3.54 17.88
C VAL A 62 18.48 -4.70 18.87
N ILE A 63 17.69 -5.76 18.71
CA ILE A 63 17.71 -6.94 19.62
C ILE A 63 18.78 -8.00 19.27
N LYS A 64 19.40 -7.91 18.11
CA LYS A 64 20.37 -8.89 17.58
C LYS A 64 21.51 -8.19 16.86
N ASP A 65 22.71 -8.77 16.90
CA ASP A 65 23.83 -8.23 16.15
C ASP A 65 23.60 -8.35 14.64
N LEU A 66 23.69 -7.22 13.94
CA LEU A 66 23.54 -7.16 12.49
C LEU A 66 24.88 -6.78 11.86
N LYS A 67 25.38 -7.65 10.98
CA LYS A 67 26.57 -7.38 10.18
C LYS A 67 26.20 -6.52 8.99
N VAL A 68 26.77 -5.32 8.89
CA VAL A 68 26.55 -4.43 7.75
C VAL A 68 27.39 -4.88 6.56
N LYS A 69 26.75 -5.16 5.42
CA LYS A 69 27.47 -5.52 4.20
C LYS A 69 28.22 -4.29 3.67
N GLY A 70 29.53 -4.42 3.41
CA GLY A 70 30.36 -3.32 2.88
C GLY A 70 31.01 -2.43 3.94
N SER A 71 30.78 -2.69 5.23
CA SER A 71 31.49 -2.03 6.33
C SER A 71 32.08 -3.08 7.28
N SER A 72 33.18 -2.75 7.97
CA SER A 72 33.74 -3.57 9.05
C SER A 72 32.99 -3.37 10.37
N LEU A 73 32.01 -2.46 10.43
CA LEU A 73 31.20 -2.21 11.61
C LEU A 73 30.05 -3.24 11.71
N VAL A 74 29.86 -3.73 12.93
CA VAL A 74 28.75 -4.58 13.34
C VAL A 74 27.84 -3.74 14.22
N VAL A 75 26.55 -3.68 13.89
CA VAL A 75 25.54 -3.06 14.76
C VAL A 75 25.29 -4.04 15.89
N LYS A 76 25.70 -3.66 17.10
CA LYS A 76 25.49 -4.46 18.31
C LYS A 76 24.13 -4.18 18.91
N VAL A 77 23.68 -5.09 19.77
CA VAL A 77 22.48 -4.90 20.59
C VAL A 77 22.57 -3.59 21.39
N GLY A 78 21.54 -2.74 21.31
CA GLY A 78 21.50 -1.40 21.91
C GLY A 78 20.33 -0.55 21.44
#